data_AF-A0AAD7BHR2-F1
#
_entry.id   AF-A0AAD7BHR2-F1
#
_cell.length_a   1.000
_cell.length_b   1.000
_cell.length_c   1.000
_cell.angle_alpha   90.00
_cell.angle_beta   90.00
_cell.angle_gamma   90.00
#
_symmetry.space_group_name_H-M   'P 1'
#
loop_
_entity.id
_entity.type
_entity.pdbx_description
1 polymer ?
#
loop_
_entity_poly.entity_id
_entity_poly.type
_entity_poly.pdbx_seq_one_letter_code
_entity_poly.pdbx_strand_id
1 'polypeptide(L)'
;ATVQINTSRSPALGVKGTPVRSDVQRPSTAQPCGSINPANTIDTSTAIAVAADGTVTMQVLNCAGADGSTDVSVQVDETGLGKSFKAGTVKTNGNKAPTKVESDKVVFTLPAGTKCAGGKAKNLCLVSVKTTAGFGAC
;
A
#
# COMPACT_ATOMS: atom_id res chain seq x y z
N ALA A 1 -8.23 12.04 -7.42
CA ALA A 1 -8.07 11.38 -6.10
C ALA A 1 -6.63 10.91 -5.99
N THR A 2 -6.09 10.84 -4.77
CA THR A 2 -4.72 10.35 -4.51
C THR A 2 -4.77 9.27 -3.43
N VAL A 3 -3.88 8.29 -3.52
CA VAL A 3 -3.93 7.07 -2.72
C VAL A 3 -2.60 6.90 -1.98
N GLN A 4 -2.67 6.63 -0.68
CA GLN A 4 -1.48 6.43 0.18
C GLN A 4 -1.15 4.93 0.23
N ILE A 5 0.06 4.55 -0.21
CA ILE A 5 0.46 3.15 -0.40
C ILE A 5 1.93 2.94 0.00
N ASN A 6 2.15 2.23 1.10
CA ASN A 6 3.47 1.77 1.49
C ASN A 6 3.91 0.53 0.72
N THR A 7 4.66 0.76 -0.35
CA THR A 7 5.60 -0.23 -0.86
C THR A 7 6.93 0.45 -1.13
N SER A 8 7.86 0.27 -0.18
CA SER A 8 9.34 0.16 -0.28
C SER A 8 10.23 1.00 -1.23
N ARG A 9 9.70 1.80 -2.13
CA ARG A 9 10.31 3.06 -2.57
C ARG A 9 9.19 4.09 -2.53
N SER A 10 9.17 4.82 -1.42
CA SER A 10 8.30 5.93 -1.05
C SER A 10 7.05 6.16 -1.91
N PRO A 11 5.86 6.22 -1.28
CA PRO A 11 5.70 6.62 0.13
C PRO A 11 5.08 5.56 1.03
N ALA A 12 5.79 5.31 2.13
CA ALA A 12 5.37 4.46 3.21
C ALA A 12 4.73 5.29 4.34
N LEU A 13 3.50 4.98 4.75
CA LEU A 13 2.80 5.76 5.76
C LEU A 13 3.55 5.68 7.10
N GLY A 14 4.09 6.82 7.55
CA GLY A 14 4.85 6.90 8.80
C GLY A 14 6.34 6.52 8.73
N VAL A 15 6.88 6.18 7.55
CA VAL A 15 8.33 5.93 7.36
C VAL A 15 9.01 7.18 6.82
N LYS A 16 10.10 7.60 7.45
CA LYS A 16 10.94 8.71 6.98
C LYS A 16 12.18 8.17 6.27
N GLY A 17 12.43 8.62 5.04
CA GLY A 17 13.62 8.23 4.27
C GLY A 17 13.46 6.92 3.50
N THR A 18 14.58 6.25 3.23
CA THR A 18 14.61 4.96 2.50
C THR A 18 14.10 3.84 3.42
N PRO A 19 13.04 3.11 3.02
CA PRO A 19 12.51 2.01 3.83
C PRO A 19 13.55 0.92 4.10
N VAL A 20 13.58 0.43 5.34
CA VAL A 20 14.43 -0.67 5.81
C VAL A 20 13.58 -1.84 6.31
N ARG A 21 14.21 -3.00 6.58
CA ARG A 21 13.50 -4.22 7.01
C ARG A 21 12.65 -4.03 8.26
N SER A 22 13.04 -3.13 9.17
CA SER A 22 12.29 -2.82 10.40
C SER A 22 11.00 -2.02 10.16
N ASP A 23 10.83 -1.42 8.99
CA ASP A 23 9.65 -0.63 8.66
C ASP A 23 8.47 -1.50 8.20
N VAL A 24 8.77 -2.74 7.79
CA VAL A 24 7.79 -3.69 7.28
C VAL A 24 6.78 -4.03 8.37
N GLN A 25 5.49 -3.86 8.04
CA GLN A 25 4.39 -4.25 8.92
C GLN A 25 3.91 -5.66 8.57
N ARG A 26 3.09 -6.24 9.46
CA ARG A 26 2.33 -7.47 9.18
C ARG A 26 0.82 -7.18 9.22
N PRO A 27 0.24 -6.66 8.12
CA PRO A 27 -1.20 -6.45 8.01
C PRO A 27 -2.03 -7.71 8.30
N SER A 28 -3.13 -7.52 9.00
CA SER A 28 -4.14 -8.55 9.26
C SER A 28 -5.54 -8.00 8.98
N THR A 29 -6.54 -8.88 8.93
CA THR A 29 -7.94 -8.45 8.78
C THR A 29 -8.38 -7.50 9.90
N ALA A 30 -7.87 -7.70 11.13
CA ALA A 30 -8.20 -6.85 12.27
C ALA A 30 -7.37 -5.56 12.31
N GLN A 31 -6.18 -5.55 11.71
CA GLN A 31 -5.25 -4.42 11.66
C GLN A 31 -4.67 -4.30 10.24
N PRO A 32 -5.42 -3.76 9.27
CA PRO A 32 -4.99 -3.73 7.87
C PRO A 32 -3.74 -2.86 7.64
N CYS A 33 -3.44 -1.92 8.53
CA CYS A 33 -2.22 -1.10 8.47
C CYS A 33 -1.14 -1.53 9.46
N GLY A 34 -1.26 -2.72 10.07
CA GLY A 34 -0.36 -3.15 11.14
C GLY A 34 -0.42 -2.20 12.32
N SER A 35 0.74 -1.71 12.78
CA SER A 35 0.84 -0.80 13.93
C SER A 35 0.65 0.68 13.59
N ILE A 36 0.51 1.02 12.30
CA ILE A 36 0.38 2.42 11.87
C ILE A 36 -1.02 2.94 12.19
N ASN A 37 -1.08 4.13 12.79
CA ASN A 37 -2.32 4.88 12.98
C ASN A 37 -2.52 5.89 11.84
N PRO A 38 -3.44 5.63 10.88
CA PRO A 38 -3.63 6.49 9.71
C PRO A 38 -4.05 7.92 10.06
N ALA A 39 -4.77 8.11 11.18
CA ALA A 39 -5.23 9.43 11.60
C ALA A 39 -4.09 10.42 11.85
N ASN A 40 -2.91 9.92 12.22
CA ASN A 40 -1.75 10.75 12.53
C ASN A 40 -0.79 10.91 11.36
N THR A 41 -0.93 10.09 10.31
CA THR A 41 0.11 9.92 9.28
C THR A 41 -0.38 10.17 7.86
N ILE A 42 -1.69 10.10 7.60
CA ILE A 42 -2.26 10.24 6.24
C ILE A 42 -1.96 11.60 5.61
N ASP A 43 -1.93 12.68 6.39
CA ASP A 43 -1.66 14.03 5.89
C ASP A 43 -0.16 14.34 5.72
N THR A 44 0.72 13.59 6.41
CA THR A 44 2.17 13.85 6.41
C THR A 44 2.94 12.93 5.47
N SER A 45 2.26 11.95 4.89
CA SER A 45 2.85 10.97 3.99
C SER A 45 2.66 11.42 2.53
N THR A 46 3.63 11.15 1.66
CA THR A 46 3.47 11.48 0.23
C THR A 46 2.38 10.60 -0.35
N ALA A 47 1.49 11.11 -1.21
CA ALA A 47 0.48 10.29 -1.85
C ALA A 47 0.98 9.77 -3.21
N ILE A 48 0.46 8.62 -3.65
CA ILE A 48 0.53 8.20 -5.05
C ILE A 48 -0.68 8.77 -5.80
N ALA A 49 -0.43 9.42 -6.93
CA ALA A 49 -1.53 9.90 -7.77
C ALA A 49 -2.29 8.73 -8.42
N VAL A 50 -3.63 8.82 -8.42
CA VAL A 50 -4.46 7.91 -9.20
C VAL A 50 -4.51 8.42 -10.63
N ALA A 51 -4.25 7.53 -11.59
CA ALA A 51 -4.41 7.87 -13.00
C ALA A 51 -5.89 8.11 -13.35
N ALA A 52 -6.14 8.76 -14.49
CA ALA A 52 -7.49 9.11 -14.93
C ALA A 52 -8.40 7.88 -15.10
N ASP A 53 -7.83 6.72 -15.41
CA ASP A 53 -8.54 5.44 -15.56
C ASP A 53 -8.76 4.68 -14.23
N GLY A 54 -8.43 5.29 -13.09
CA GLY A 54 -8.55 4.69 -11.77
C GLY A 54 -7.43 3.73 -11.40
N THR A 55 -6.40 3.59 -12.24
CA THR A 55 -5.22 2.78 -11.92
C THR A 55 -4.26 3.51 -11.00
N VAL A 56 -3.53 2.71 -10.22
CA VAL A 56 -2.45 3.17 -9.35
C VAL A 56 -1.25 2.26 -9.59
N THR A 57 -0.08 2.87 -9.72
CA THR A 57 1.20 2.17 -9.90
C THR A 57 2.05 2.35 -8.66
N MET A 58 2.59 1.24 -8.14
CA MET A 58 3.49 1.23 -6.97
C MET A 58 4.71 0.33 -7.24
N GLN A 59 5.75 0.44 -6.41
CA GLN A 59 6.95 -0.40 -6.49
C GLN A 59 7.12 -1.25 -5.23
N VAL A 60 7.08 -2.57 -5.38
CA VAL A 60 7.28 -3.52 -4.28
C VAL A 60 8.69 -4.09 -4.36
N LEU A 61 9.53 -3.73 -3.42
CA LEU A 61 10.88 -4.22 -3.21
C LEU A 61 10.80 -5.41 -2.27
N ASN A 62 11.48 -6.48 -2.64
CA ASN A 62 11.73 -7.55 -1.71
C ASN A 62 12.92 -7.23 -0.79
N CYS A 63 12.87 -7.78 0.42
CA CYS A 63 14.07 -7.99 1.21
C CYS A 63 14.50 -9.44 0.99
N ALA A 64 15.75 -9.68 0.61
CA ALA A 64 16.29 -11.01 0.24
C ALA A 64 15.80 -12.17 1.14
N GLY A 65 15.66 -13.36 0.55
CA GLY A 65 15.32 -14.61 1.27
C GLY A 65 13.87 -15.06 1.09
N ALA A 66 13.48 -16.11 1.81
CA ALA A 66 12.17 -16.79 1.68
C ALA A 66 10.95 -15.87 1.91
N ASP A 67 11.16 -14.74 2.57
CA ASP A 67 10.17 -13.71 2.88
C ASP A 67 9.94 -12.70 1.75
N GLY A 68 10.68 -12.81 0.64
CA GLY A 68 10.84 -11.76 -0.36
C GLY A 68 9.70 -11.62 -1.37
N SER A 69 8.50 -12.18 -1.16
CA SER A 69 7.42 -12.05 -2.15
C SER A 69 7.06 -10.58 -2.42
N THR A 70 6.94 -10.23 -3.69
CA THR A 70 6.44 -8.94 -4.20
C THR A 70 5.06 -9.10 -4.86
N ASP A 71 4.52 -10.32 -4.89
CA ASP A 71 3.12 -10.60 -5.23
C ASP A 71 2.21 -10.16 -4.08
N VAL A 72 1.30 -9.22 -4.35
CA VAL A 72 0.48 -8.56 -3.33
C VAL A 72 -1.02 -8.70 -3.57
N SER A 73 -1.75 -8.59 -2.46
CA SER A 73 -3.16 -8.23 -2.41
C SER A 73 -3.28 -6.77 -1.97
N VAL A 74 -4.32 -6.09 -2.46
CA VAL A 74 -4.56 -4.67 -2.20
C VAL A 74 -5.98 -4.44 -1.70
N GLN A 75 -6.12 -3.63 -0.66
CA GLN A 75 -7.41 -3.17 -0.16
C GLN A 75 -7.41 -1.66 0.04
N VAL A 76 -8.56 -1.02 -0.18
CA VAL A 76 -8.75 0.42 -0.16
C VAL A 76 -9.77 0.81 0.89
N ASP A 77 -9.41 1.76 1.77
CA ASP A 77 -10.34 2.46 2.66
C ASP A 77 -10.55 3.88 2.14
N GLU A 78 -11.76 4.13 1.63
CA GLU A 78 -12.18 5.41 1.06
C GLU A 78 -12.23 6.52 2.11
N THR A 79 -12.44 6.18 3.39
CA THR A 79 -12.50 7.14 4.49
C THR A 79 -11.11 7.60 4.94
N GLY A 80 -10.07 6.82 4.61
CA GLY A 80 -8.70 7.06 5.08
C GLY A 80 -8.49 6.79 6.57
N LEU A 81 -9.45 6.19 7.28
CA LEU A 81 -9.39 5.99 8.74
C LEU A 81 -8.77 4.66 9.16
N GLY A 82 -8.56 3.73 8.22
CA GLY A 82 -8.02 2.41 8.50
C GLY A 82 -9.04 1.44 9.10
N LYS A 83 -10.33 1.65 8.82
CA LYS A 83 -11.44 0.90 9.46
C LYS A 83 -12.26 0.07 8.49
N SER A 84 -12.32 0.45 7.22
CA SER A 84 -13.26 -0.16 6.28
C SER A 84 -12.63 -0.31 4.91
N PHE A 85 -12.13 -1.52 4.66
CA PHE A 85 -11.37 -1.84 3.46
C PHE A 85 -12.20 -2.64 2.46
N LYS A 86 -12.12 -2.25 1.20
CA LYS A 86 -12.67 -2.98 0.05
C LYS A 86 -11.53 -3.47 -0.83
N ALA A 87 -11.65 -4.66 -1.40
CA ALA A 87 -10.61 -5.20 -2.27
C ALA A 87 -10.44 -4.35 -3.54
N GLY A 88 -9.20 -3.93 -3.83
CA GLY A 88 -8.83 -3.42 -5.15
C GLY A 88 -8.55 -4.58 -6.12
N THR A 89 -8.42 -4.27 -7.41
CA THR A 89 -8.12 -5.29 -8.43
C THR A 89 -6.70 -5.13 -8.93
N VAL A 90 -5.83 -6.10 -8.63
CA VAL A 90 -4.44 -6.11 -9.13
C VAL A 90 -4.45 -6.54 -10.60
N LYS A 91 -3.93 -5.67 -11.48
CA LYS A 91 -3.81 -5.90 -12.94
C LYS A 91 -2.42 -6.42 -13.32
N THR A 92 -1.40 -5.95 -12.63
CA THR A 92 -0.01 -6.40 -12.78
C THR A 92 0.53 -6.63 -11.38
N ASN A 93 1.03 -7.84 -11.12
CA ASN A 93 1.56 -8.20 -9.81
C ASN A 93 3.07 -8.47 -9.88
N GLY A 94 3.72 -8.49 -8.72
CA GLY A 94 5.13 -8.84 -8.61
C GLY A 94 5.38 -10.36 -8.64
N ASN A 95 6.63 -10.72 -8.41
CA ASN A 95 7.08 -12.09 -8.27
C ASN A 95 6.68 -12.70 -6.90
N LYS A 96 6.05 -13.87 -6.93
CA LYS A 96 5.66 -14.60 -5.71
C LYS A 96 6.85 -15.18 -4.94
N ALA A 97 7.96 -15.46 -5.63
CA ALA A 97 9.17 -16.05 -5.04
C ALA A 97 10.43 -15.55 -5.78
N PRO A 98 10.77 -14.26 -5.67
CA PRO A 98 11.94 -13.70 -6.31
C PRO A 98 13.23 -14.28 -5.73
N THR A 99 14.20 -14.55 -6.61
CA THR A 99 15.49 -15.15 -6.26
C THR A 99 16.60 -14.11 -6.08
N LYS A 100 16.33 -12.85 -6.43
CA LYS A 100 17.26 -11.71 -6.32
C LYS A 100 16.58 -10.55 -5.63
N VAL A 101 17.37 -9.65 -5.04
CA VAL A 101 16.82 -8.41 -4.47
C VAL A 101 16.47 -7.46 -5.60
N GLU A 102 15.19 -7.22 -5.84
CA GLU A 102 14.67 -6.38 -6.92
C GLU A 102 13.33 -5.74 -6.55
N SER A 103 12.96 -4.69 -7.29
CA SER A 103 11.68 -4.00 -7.15
C SER A 103 10.79 -4.35 -8.33
N ASP A 104 9.60 -4.86 -8.03
CA ASP A 104 8.56 -5.12 -9.01
C ASP A 104 7.55 -3.98 -9.10
N LYS A 105 7.11 -3.71 -10.32
CA LYS A 105 6.00 -2.79 -10.57
C LYS A 105 4.68 -3.51 -10.34
N VAL A 106 3.90 -3.02 -9.39
CA VAL A 106 2.52 -3.46 -9.17
C VAL A 106 1.56 -2.39 -9.68
N VAL A 107 0.56 -2.83 -10.46
CA VAL A 107 -0.52 -1.98 -10.96
C VAL A 107 -1.84 -2.54 -10.50
N PHE A 108 -2.67 -1.71 -9.88
CA PHE A 108 -4.01 -2.11 -9.45
C PHE A 108 -5.02 -1.00 -9.73
N THR A 109 -6.30 -1.34 -9.75
CA THR A 109 -7.39 -0.37 -9.80
C THR A 109 -8.11 -0.28 -8.47
N LEU A 110 -8.54 0.93 -8.15
CA LEU A 110 -9.45 1.15 -7.04
C LEU A 110 -10.80 0.45 -7.29
N PRO A 111 -11.54 0.07 -6.24
CA PRO A 111 -12.92 -0.37 -6.37
C PRO A 111 -13.76 0.61 -7.20
N ALA A 112 -14.66 0.10 -8.03
CA ALA A 112 -15.53 0.94 -8.85
C ALA A 112 -16.31 1.95 -7.97
N GLY A 113 -16.32 3.22 -8.39
CA GLY A 113 -17.02 4.28 -7.66
C GLY A 113 -16.30 4.81 -6.41
N THR A 114 -15.05 4.41 -6.16
CA THR A 114 -14.25 4.88 -5.02
C THR A 114 -14.22 6.41 -4.93
N LYS A 115 -14.59 6.96 -3.76
CA LYS A 115 -14.50 8.40 -3.45
C LYS A 115 -13.65 8.62 -2.20
N CYS A 116 -12.39 8.99 -2.41
CA CYS A 116 -11.47 9.30 -1.33
C CYS A 116 -11.94 10.49 -0.50
N ALA A 117 -12.14 10.28 0.80
CA ALA A 117 -12.63 11.25 1.77
C ALA A 117 -11.69 11.44 2.97
N GLY A 118 -10.55 10.76 2.98
CA GLY A 118 -9.53 10.86 4.01
C GLY A 118 -8.61 12.07 3.88
N GLY A 119 -7.87 12.34 4.95
CA GLY A 119 -7.01 13.51 5.10
C GLY A 119 -7.78 14.82 5.31
N LYS A 120 -7.06 15.88 5.69
CA LYS A 120 -7.64 17.23 5.91
C LYS A 120 -8.32 17.78 4.66
N ALA A 121 -7.75 17.50 3.49
CA ALA A 121 -8.28 17.93 2.20
C ALA A 121 -9.40 17.03 1.65
N LYS A 122 -9.76 15.94 2.35
CA LYS A 122 -10.81 14.99 1.96
C LYS A 122 -10.65 14.46 0.54
N ASN A 123 -9.43 14.13 0.17
CA ASN A 123 -9.08 13.66 -1.17
C ASN A 123 -8.11 12.46 -1.15
N LEU A 124 -7.82 11.92 0.04
CA LEU A 124 -6.91 10.79 0.25
C LEU A 124 -7.69 9.51 0.54
N CYS A 125 -7.34 8.44 -0.17
CA CYS A 125 -7.71 7.08 0.23
C CYS A 125 -6.50 6.45 0.93
N LEU A 126 -6.78 5.53 1.86
CA LEU A 126 -5.77 4.71 2.48
C LEU A 126 -5.75 3.34 1.81
N VAL A 127 -4.57 2.81 1.52
CA VAL A 127 -4.42 1.48 0.94
C VAL A 127 -3.58 0.58 1.81
N SER A 128 -4.12 -0.59 2.09
CA SER A 128 -3.42 -1.70 2.71
C SER A 128 -2.91 -2.63 1.61
N VAL A 129 -1.60 -2.82 1.57
CA VAL A 129 -0.94 -3.81 0.71
C VAL A 129 -0.43 -4.94 1.57
N LYS A 130 -0.62 -6.18 1.11
CA LYS A 130 -0.10 -7.37 1.78
C LYS A 130 0.46 -8.37 0.77
N THR A 131 1.73 -8.72 0.91
CA THR A 131 2.41 -9.75 0.13
C THR A 131 1.92 -11.13 0.51
N THR A 132 2.12 -12.12 -0.36
CA THR A 132 1.81 -13.53 -0.04
C THR A 132 2.62 -14.09 1.12
N ALA A 133 3.76 -13.47 1.45
CA ALA A 133 4.57 -13.79 2.63
C ALA A 133 4.04 -13.15 3.93
N GLY A 134 2.94 -12.39 3.85
CA GLY A 134 2.27 -11.80 5.01
C GLY A 134 2.85 -10.46 5.48
N PHE A 135 3.83 -9.94 4.74
CA PHE A 135 4.40 -8.62 4.94
C PHE A 135 3.61 -7.58 4.18
N GLY A 136 3.71 -6.33 4.56
CA GLY A 136 3.04 -5.27 3.83
C GLY A 136 2.97 -4.02 4.67
N ALA A 137 2.08 -3.12 4.27
CA ALA A 137 1.80 -1.90 5.00
C ALA A 137 0.66 -1.09 4.39
N CYS A 138 0.32 -0.03 5.11
CA CYS A 138 -0.26 1.19 4.57
C CYS A 138 0.84 2.26 4.57
#